data_AF-A0AAP4Y5Q4-F1
#
_entry.id   AF-A0AAP4Y5Q4-F1
#
_cell.length_a   1.000
_cell.length_b   1.000
_cell.length_c   1.000
_cell.angle_alpha   90.00
_cell.angle_beta   90.00
_cell.angle_gamma   90.00
#
_symmetry.space_group_name_H-M   'P 1'
#
loop_
_entity.id
_entity.type
_entity.pdbx_description
1 polymer ?
#
loop_
_entity_poly.entity_id
_entity_poly.type
_entity_poly.pdbx_seq_one_letter_code
_entity_poly.pdbx_strand_id
1 'polypeptide(L)'
;MDRDRVQTWASIAEIVSALAIVVSLVYAGYQFRRSTTLSSSDAAAVLIERFRESNKLLIESPGLAKIVLAGRARSADLSEADRLRYRTFEREFFNTWEAAWLYHADGILDAPTWADLDDYFAVAAKRRPARVWVQVREDFPEEPFRAHVDSVMGTE
;
A
#
# COMPACT_ATOMS: atom_id res chain seq x y z
N MET A 1 -2.53 8.34 67.74
CA MET A 1 -2.77 8.56 66.29
C MET A 1 -3.80 7.53 65.87
N ASP A 2 -5.01 7.97 65.55
CA ASP A 2 -6.18 7.10 65.34
C ASP A 2 -5.96 6.11 64.18
N ARG A 3 -6.00 4.82 64.48
CA ARG A 3 -5.91 3.75 63.48
C ARG A 3 -7.01 3.87 62.43
N ASP A 4 -8.20 4.29 62.86
CA ASP A 4 -9.38 4.45 62.01
C ASP A 4 -9.20 5.58 60.99
N ARG A 5 -8.52 6.67 61.38
CA ARG A 5 -8.18 7.78 60.48
C ARG A 5 -7.14 7.36 59.45
N VAL A 6 -6.12 6.60 59.85
CA VAL A 6 -5.11 6.06 58.92
C VAL A 6 -5.75 5.08 57.93
N GLN A 7 -6.66 4.24 58.39
CA GLN A 7 -7.39 3.30 57.53
C GLN A 7 -8.31 4.02 56.54
N THR A 8 -9.00 5.09 56.96
CA THR A 8 -9.83 5.90 56.07
C THR A 8 -9.00 6.57 54.97
N TRP A 9 -7.83 7.14 55.32
CA TRP A 9 -6.92 7.74 54.34
C TRP A 9 -6.34 6.70 53.37
N ALA A 10 -6.03 5.50 53.86
CA ALA A 10 -5.57 4.40 53.02
C ALA A 10 -6.63 3.98 51.99
N SER A 11 -7.89 3.83 52.41
CA SER A 11 -8.99 3.48 51.49
C SER A 11 -9.27 4.57 50.46
N ILE A 12 -9.18 5.85 50.85
CA ILE A 12 -9.32 6.97 49.89
C ILE A 12 -8.19 6.94 48.86
N ALA A 13 -6.93 6.74 49.30
CA ALA A 13 -5.79 6.67 48.40
C ALA A 13 -5.92 5.50 47.41
N GLU A 14 -6.40 4.35 47.88
CA GLU A 14 -6.64 3.17 47.04
C GLU A 14 -7.68 3.43 45.94
N ILE A 15 -8.80 4.07 46.29
CA ILE A 15 -9.85 4.44 45.32
C ILE A 15 -9.30 5.43 44.27
N VAL A 16 -8.54 6.44 44.70
CA VAL A 16 -7.94 7.42 43.80
C VAL A 16 -6.91 6.76 42.87
N SER A 17 -6.09 5.85 43.38
CA SER A 17 -5.14 5.09 42.58
C SER A 17 -5.83 4.19 41.57
N ALA A 18 -6.90 3.49 41.97
CA ALA A 18 -7.68 2.65 41.06
C ALA A 18 -8.32 3.50 39.93
N LEU A 19 -8.86 4.68 40.27
CA LEU A 19 -9.44 5.58 39.28
C LEU A 19 -8.39 6.12 38.30
N ALA A 20 -7.21 6.49 38.80
CA ALA A 20 -6.10 6.94 37.96
C ALA A 20 -5.67 5.87 36.96
N ILE A 21 -5.59 4.59 37.39
CA ILE A 21 -5.26 3.46 36.51
C ILE A 21 -6.29 3.30 35.39
N VAL A 22 -7.59 3.36 35.72
CA VAL A 22 -8.67 3.26 34.72
C VAL A 22 -8.59 4.39 33.70
N VAL A 23 -8.38 5.63 34.14
CA VAL A 23 -8.22 6.79 33.25
C VAL A 23 -6.98 6.63 32.36
N SER A 24 -5.85 6.17 32.93
CA SER A 24 -4.64 5.88 32.17
C SER A 24 -4.85 4.80 31.11
N LEU A 25 -5.60 3.73 31.43
CA LEU A 25 -5.93 2.66 30.49
C LEU A 25 -6.86 3.13 29.37
N VAL A 26 -7.87 3.96 29.68
CA VAL A 26 -8.75 4.57 28.67
C VAL A 26 -7.95 5.49 27.75
N TYR A 27 -7.09 6.33 28.31
CA TYR A 27 -6.20 7.20 27.54
C TYR A 27 -5.21 6.39 26.68
N ALA A 28 -4.62 5.33 27.23
CA ALA A 28 -3.73 4.43 26.50
C ALA A 28 -4.47 3.70 25.36
N GLY A 29 -5.70 3.25 25.59
CA GLY A 29 -6.55 2.65 24.56
C GLY A 29 -6.91 3.64 23.44
N TYR A 30 -7.15 4.91 23.79
CA TYR A 30 -7.34 5.99 22.82
C TYR A 30 -6.07 6.29 22.03
N GLN A 31 -4.91 6.32 22.69
CA GLN A 31 -3.61 6.56 22.05
C GLN A 31 -3.15 5.39 21.17
N PHE A 32 -3.47 4.16 21.56
CA PHE A 32 -3.18 2.96 20.75
C PHE A 32 -3.98 2.97 19.45
N ARG A 33 -5.25 3.43 19.50
CA ARG A 33 -6.07 3.63 18.29
C ARG A 33 -5.55 4.74 17.38
N ARG A 34 -4.92 5.78 17.94
CA ARG A 34 -4.27 6.86 17.17
C ARG A 34 -2.91 6.50 16.60
N SER A 35 -2.21 5.49 17.15
CA SER A 35 -0.87 5.10 16.68
C SER A 35 -0.88 4.25 15.40
N THR A 36 -2.05 3.92 14.85
CA THR A 36 -2.20 3.12 13.62
C THR A 36 -3.11 3.77 12.58
N THR A 37 -3.38 5.08 12.70
CA THR A 37 -4.02 5.82 11.62
C THR A 37 -2.93 6.27 10.65
N LEU A 38 -2.59 5.42 9.66
CA LEU A 38 -1.86 5.89 8.48
C LEU A 38 -2.68 7.02 7.88
N SER A 39 -2.12 8.23 7.84
CA SER A 39 -2.80 9.32 7.14
C SER A 39 -2.81 9.01 5.64
N SER A 40 -3.78 9.55 4.91
CA SER A 40 -3.84 9.47 3.44
C SER A 40 -2.50 9.88 2.82
N SER A 41 -1.86 10.94 3.36
CA SER A 41 -0.54 11.40 2.95
C SER A 41 0.59 10.38 3.21
N ASP A 42 0.56 9.67 4.33
CA ASP A 42 1.56 8.64 4.63
C ASP A 42 1.41 7.43 3.70
N ALA A 43 0.18 7.01 3.45
CA ALA A 43 -0.11 5.93 2.51
C ALA A 43 0.33 6.29 1.09
N ALA A 44 0.03 7.52 0.64
CA ALA A 44 0.50 8.04 -0.64
C ALA A 44 2.02 8.10 -0.72
N ALA A 45 2.71 8.53 0.35
CA ALA A 45 4.17 8.57 0.39
C ALA A 45 4.79 7.18 0.25
N VAL A 46 4.23 6.15 0.90
CA VAL A 46 4.67 4.75 0.76
C VAL A 46 4.51 4.25 -0.68
N LEU A 47 3.37 4.54 -1.31
CA LEU A 47 3.10 4.12 -2.69
C LEU A 47 4.05 4.82 -3.67
N ILE A 48 4.28 6.12 -3.49
CA ILE A 48 5.23 6.90 -4.29
C ILE A 48 6.65 6.34 -4.12
N GLU A 49 7.04 5.94 -2.92
CA GLU A 49 8.37 5.38 -2.69
C GLU A 49 8.56 4.02 -3.38
N ARG A 50 7.59 3.10 -3.28
CA ARG A 50 7.62 1.82 -4.03
C ARG A 50 7.76 2.05 -5.54
N PHE A 51 7.06 3.05 -6.05
CA PHE A 51 7.15 3.44 -7.45
C PHE A 51 8.53 4.01 -7.80
N ARG A 52 9.10 4.87 -6.94
CA ARG A 52 10.46 5.42 -7.12
C ARG A 52 11.52 4.32 -7.11
N GLU A 53 11.44 3.35 -6.20
CA GLU A 53 12.35 2.22 -6.14
C GLU A 53 12.33 1.41 -7.45
N SER A 54 11.13 1.13 -7.97
CA SER A 54 10.97 0.44 -9.27
C SER A 54 11.61 1.23 -10.43
N ASN A 55 11.42 2.55 -10.47
CA ASN A 55 12.06 3.39 -11.49
C ASN A 55 13.57 3.49 -11.30
N LYS A 56 14.05 3.55 -10.05
CA LYS A 56 15.47 3.61 -9.74
C LYS A 56 16.18 2.36 -10.27
N LEU A 57 15.59 1.18 -10.12
CA LEU A 57 16.11 -0.06 -10.73
C LEU A 57 16.26 0.06 -12.26
N LEU A 58 15.29 0.68 -12.92
CA LEU A 58 15.34 0.90 -14.37
C LEU A 58 16.42 1.90 -14.78
N ILE A 59 16.61 2.97 -13.99
CA ILE A 59 17.62 4.01 -14.23
C ILE A 59 19.03 3.47 -13.99
N GLU A 60 19.25 2.73 -12.90
CA GLU A 60 20.56 2.27 -12.46
C GLU A 60 21.01 0.99 -13.17
N SER A 61 20.09 0.22 -13.77
CA SER A 61 20.41 -1.03 -14.46
C SER A 61 20.20 -0.93 -15.97
N PRO A 62 21.26 -0.64 -16.76
CA PRO A 62 21.19 -0.66 -18.22
C PRO A 62 20.70 -2.01 -18.78
N GLY A 63 20.99 -3.11 -18.08
CA GLY A 63 20.52 -4.45 -18.45
C GLY A 63 19.00 -4.56 -18.33
N LEU A 64 18.42 -4.13 -17.20
CA LEU A 64 16.97 -4.11 -17.03
C LEU A 64 16.29 -3.17 -18.03
N ALA A 65 16.87 -2.00 -18.27
CA ALA A 65 16.35 -1.06 -19.28
C ALA A 65 16.27 -1.69 -20.68
N LYS A 66 17.31 -2.42 -21.10
CA LYS A 66 17.30 -3.17 -22.37
C LYS A 66 16.22 -4.25 -22.40
N ILE A 67 16.09 -5.02 -21.32
CA ILE A 67 15.06 -6.06 -21.19
C ILE A 67 13.66 -5.47 -21.29
N VAL A 68 13.38 -4.36 -20.59
CA VAL A 68 12.07 -3.69 -20.62
C VAL A 68 11.77 -3.11 -22.00
N LEU A 69 12.74 -2.50 -22.66
CA LEU A 69 12.58 -2.00 -24.03
C LEU A 69 12.29 -3.15 -25.02
N ALA A 70 13.04 -4.24 -24.92
CA ALA A 70 12.84 -5.44 -25.72
C ALA A 70 11.48 -6.10 -25.43
N GLY A 71 11.12 -6.30 -24.17
CA GLY A 71 9.85 -6.89 -23.76
C GLY A 71 8.63 -6.09 -24.20
N ARG A 72 8.75 -4.77 -24.31
CA ARG A 72 7.72 -3.89 -24.89
C ARG A 72 7.60 -4.02 -26.40
N ALA A 73 8.71 -4.25 -27.11
CA ALA A 73 8.68 -4.53 -28.54
C ALA A 73 8.04 -5.90 -28.83
N ARG A 74 7.22 -5.99 -29.89
CA ARG A 74 6.54 -7.24 -30.28
C ARG A 74 7.49 -8.29 -30.87
N SER A 75 8.67 -7.86 -31.32
CA SER A 75 9.59 -8.62 -32.17
C SER A 75 10.88 -9.06 -31.48
N ALA A 76 11.06 -8.75 -30.19
CA ALA A 76 12.29 -9.12 -29.50
C ALA A 76 12.16 -10.50 -28.86
N ASP A 77 13.06 -11.40 -29.24
CA ASP A 77 13.15 -12.72 -28.63
C ASP A 77 13.93 -12.58 -27.31
N LEU A 78 13.20 -12.54 -26.19
CA LEU A 78 13.79 -12.53 -24.85
C LEU A 78 14.16 -13.97 -24.45
N SER A 79 15.37 -14.13 -23.89
CA SER A 79 15.74 -15.35 -23.19
C SER A 79 14.72 -15.67 -22.09
N GLU A 80 14.63 -16.92 -21.65
CA GLU A 80 13.70 -17.30 -20.58
C GLU A 80 13.96 -16.51 -19.29
N ALA A 81 15.22 -16.31 -18.92
CA ALA A 81 15.62 -15.52 -17.77
C ALA A 81 15.20 -14.04 -17.92
N ASP A 82 15.39 -13.44 -19.10
CA ASP A 82 14.99 -12.05 -19.34
C ASP A 82 13.47 -11.89 -19.39
N ARG A 83 12.76 -12.89 -19.90
CA ARG A 83 11.29 -12.93 -19.90
C ARG A 83 10.74 -12.97 -18.47
N LEU A 84 11.36 -13.76 -17.60
CA LEU A 84 11.01 -13.78 -16.17
C LEU A 84 11.24 -12.40 -15.54
N ARG A 85 12.43 -11.81 -15.73
CA ARG A 85 12.76 -10.47 -15.20
C ARG A 85 11.81 -9.40 -15.71
N TYR A 86 11.46 -9.45 -17.00
CA TYR A 86 10.49 -8.53 -17.60
C TYR A 86 9.11 -8.68 -16.95
N ARG A 87 8.61 -9.91 -16.83
CA ARG A 87 7.31 -10.20 -16.20
C ARG A 87 7.28 -9.73 -14.75
N THR A 88 8.32 -10.03 -13.96
CA THR A 88 8.42 -9.58 -12.56
C THR A 88 8.38 -8.06 -12.47
N PHE A 89 9.16 -7.36 -13.30
CA PHE A 89 9.17 -5.90 -13.30
C PHE A 89 7.79 -5.30 -13.62
N GLU A 90 7.10 -5.83 -14.64
CA GLU A 90 5.76 -5.34 -14.97
C GLU A 90 4.71 -5.72 -13.92
N ARG A 91 4.84 -6.90 -13.29
CA ARG A 91 3.98 -7.32 -12.17
C ARG A 91 4.11 -6.36 -11.00
N GLU A 92 5.31 -5.91 -10.64
CA GLU A 92 5.50 -4.96 -9.52
C GLU A 92 4.80 -3.61 -9.74
N PHE A 93 4.66 -3.19 -11.01
CA PHE A 93 3.86 -2.02 -11.34
C PHE A 93 2.37 -2.24 -10.97
N PHE A 94 1.76 -3.35 -11.40
CA PHE A 94 0.37 -3.66 -11.09
C PHE A 94 0.15 -3.94 -9.59
N ASN A 95 1.12 -4.56 -8.91
CA ASN A 95 1.11 -4.78 -7.46
C ASN A 95 1.07 -3.45 -6.69
N THR A 96 1.79 -2.43 -7.15
CA THR A 96 1.75 -1.10 -6.52
C THR A 96 0.39 -0.42 -6.74
N TRP A 97 -0.21 -0.61 -7.91
CA TRP A 97 -1.55 -0.08 -8.20
C TRP A 97 -2.64 -0.79 -7.41
N GLU A 98 -2.57 -2.13 -7.27
CA GLU A 98 -3.49 -2.91 -6.42
C GLU A 98 -3.40 -2.44 -4.97
N ALA A 99 -2.20 -2.21 -4.45
CA ALA A 99 -2.03 -1.66 -3.10
C ALA A 99 -2.71 -0.29 -2.94
N ALA A 100 -2.63 0.59 -3.94
CA ALA A 100 -3.34 1.86 -3.92
C ALA A 100 -4.87 1.66 -3.95
N TRP A 101 -5.36 0.73 -4.77
CA TRP A 101 -6.77 0.38 -4.86
C TRP A 101 -7.32 -0.15 -3.53
N LEU A 102 -6.59 -1.07 -2.89
CA LEU A 102 -6.93 -1.62 -1.58
C LEU A 102 -6.93 -0.55 -0.49
N TYR A 103 -5.94 0.35 -0.47
CA TYR A 103 -5.93 1.45 0.49
C TYR A 103 -7.09 2.42 0.28
N HIS A 104 -7.56 2.61 -0.95
CA HIS A 104 -8.79 3.35 -1.19
C HIS A 104 -10.02 2.58 -0.69
N ALA A 105 -10.13 1.29 -1.03
CA ALA A 105 -11.25 0.45 -0.61
C ALA A 105 -11.41 0.39 0.93
N ASP A 106 -10.28 0.40 1.65
CA ASP A 106 -10.24 0.41 3.12
C ASP A 106 -10.42 1.81 3.74
N GLY A 107 -10.60 2.86 2.91
CA GLY A 107 -10.80 4.24 3.35
C GLY A 107 -9.54 4.94 3.90
N ILE A 108 -8.36 4.38 3.65
CA ILE A 108 -7.06 4.97 4.04
C ILE A 108 -6.70 6.12 3.10
N LEU A 109 -6.86 5.90 1.79
CA LEU A 109 -6.72 6.97 0.80
C LEU A 109 -8.03 7.72 0.65
N ASP A 110 -7.97 9.05 0.79
CA ASP A 110 -9.09 9.91 0.43
C ASP A 110 -9.35 9.90 -1.09
N ALA A 111 -10.59 10.20 -1.47
CA ALA A 111 -11.02 10.13 -2.87
C ALA A 111 -10.18 11.02 -3.82
N PRO A 112 -9.78 12.26 -3.46
CA PRO A 112 -8.89 13.06 -4.29
C PRO A 112 -7.53 12.39 -4.52
N THR A 113 -6.89 11.90 -3.47
CA THR A 113 -5.57 11.27 -3.54
C THR A 113 -5.62 9.96 -4.34
N TRP A 114 -6.67 9.17 -4.14
CA TRP A 114 -6.93 8.00 -4.96
C TRP A 114 -7.08 8.37 -6.44
N ALA A 115 -7.91 9.36 -6.78
CA ALA A 115 -8.16 9.74 -8.17
C ALA A 115 -6.87 10.16 -8.90
N ASP A 116 -6.01 10.94 -8.22
CA ASP A 116 -4.71 11.35 -8.79
C ASP A 116 -3.76 10.16 -9.01
N LEU A 117 -3.71 9.22 -8.05
CA LEU A 117 -2.89 8.01 -8.18
C LEU A 117 -3.43 7.07 -9.26
N ASP A 118 -4.75 6.88 -9.31
CA ASP A 118 -5.40 6.01 -10.28
C ASP A 118 -5.23 6.52 -11.71
N ASP A 119 -5.41 7.83 -11.95
CA ASP A 119 -5.14 8.42 -13.26
C ASP A 119 -3.66 8.24 -13.66
N TYR A 120 -2.75 8.44 -12.71
CA TYR A 120 -1.33 8.21 -12.94
C TYR A 120 -1.03 6.77 -13.39
N PHE A 121 -1.53 5.79 -12.64
CA PHE A 121 -1.34 4.38 -12.98
C PHE A 121 -2.04 4.03 -14.29
N ALA A 122 -3.24 4.54 -14.55
CA ALA A 122 -3.97 4.28 -15.78
C ALA A 122 -3.23 4.81 -17.02
N VAL A 123 -2.71 6.04 -16.97
CA VAL A 123 -1.89 6.61 -18.05
C VAL A 123 -0.61 5.81 -18.25
N ALA A 124 0.04 5.39 -17.17
CA ALA A 124 1.25 4.57 -17.25
C ALA A 124 0.95 3.17 -17.81
N ALA A 125 -0.17 2.56 -17.44
CA ALA A 125 -0.62 1.25 -17.89
C ALA A 125 -0.90 1.27 -19.41
N LYS A 126 -1.58 2.29 -19.93
CA LYS A 126 -1.84 2.45 -21.37
C LYS A 126 -0.58 2.57 -22.24
N ARG A 127 0.57 2.93 -21.65
CA ARG A 127 1.88 2.95 -22.36
C ARG A 127 2.54 1.58 -22.42
N ARG A 128 1.99 0.58 -21.74
CA ARG A 128 2.46 -0.80 -21.72
C ARG A 128 1.66 -1.63 -22.72
N PRO A 129 2.25 -2.68 -23.28
CA PRO A 129 1.48 -3.60 -24.11
C PRO A 129 0.42 -4.35 -23.30
N ALA A 130 -0.82 -4.38 -23.78
CA ALA A 130 -1.94 -5.10 -23.15
C ALA A 130 -1.62 -6.57 -22.80
N ARG A 131 -0.83 -7.25 -23.64
CA ARG A 131 -0.39 -8.64 -23.40
C ARG A 131 0.31 -8.84 -22.05
N VAL A 132 0.92 -7.80 -21.49
CA VAL A 132 1.64 -7.88 -20.22
C VAL A 132 0.65 -8.10 -19.08
N TRP A 133 -0.44 -7.33 -19.07
CA TRP A 133 -1.50 -7.50 -18.09
C TRP A 133 -2.13 -8.89 -18.18
N VAL A 134 -2.46 -9.35 -19.39
CA VAL A 134 -3.00 -10.70 -19.62
C VAL A 134 -2.08 -11.81 -19.07
N GLN A 135 -0.77 -11.60 -19.03
CA GLN A 135 0.18 -12.59 -18.51
C GLN A 135 0.28 -12.64 -16.99
N VAL A 136 -0.14 -11.59 -16.28
CA VAL A 136 0.04 -11.46 -14.83
C VAL A 136 -1.28 -11.33 -14.07
N ARG A 137 -2.40 -11.03 -14.75
CA ARG A 137 -3.68 -10.72 -14.09
C ARG A 137 -4.20 -11.82 -13.16
N GLU A 138 -3.88 -13.08 -13.43
CA GLU A 138 -4.30 -14.20 -12.56
C GLU A 138 -3.56 -14.23 -11.21
N ASP A 139 -2.47 -13.48 -11.06
CA ASP A 139 -1.75 -13.33 -9.79
C ASP A 139 -2.49 -12.38 -8.82
N PHE A 140 -3.52 -11.67 -9.29
CA PHE A 140 -4.27 -10.66 -8.55
C PHE A 140 -5.64 -11.22 -8.16
N PRO A 141 -5.88 -11.53 -6.87
CA PRO A 141 -7.10 -12.25 -6.46
C PRO A 141 -8.37 -11.38 -6.52
N GLU A 142 -8.22 -10.06 -6.38
CA GLU A 142 -9.35 -9.14 -6.30
C GLU A 142 -9.99 -8.91 -7.67
N GLU A 143 -11.15 -9.54 -7.90
CA GLU A 143 -11.90 -9.41 -9.16
C GLU A 143 -12.25 -7.95 -9.51
N PRO A 144 -12.69 -7.10 -8.55
CA PRO A 144 -12.98 -5.69 -8.86
C PRO A 144 -11.75 -4.91 -9.34
N PHE A 145 -10.56 -5.19 -8.77
CA PHE A 145 -9.32 -4.59 -9.23
C PHE A 145 -8.97 -5.07 -10.64
N ARG A 146 -9.09 -6.38 -10.91
CA ARG A 146 -8.83 -6.91 -12.25
C ARG A 146 -9.74 -6.29 -13.31
N ALA A 147 -11.05 -6.19 -13.03
CA ALA A 147 -12.02 -5.57 -13.91
C ALA A 147 -11.70 -4.09 -14.18
N HIS A 148 -11.27 -3.35 -13.15
CA HIS A 148 -10.81 -1.96 -13.29
C HIS A 148 -9.61 -1.86 -14.25
N VAL A 149 -8.60 -2.71 -14.07
CA VAL A 149 -7.42 -2.72 -14.95
C VAL A 149 -7.78 -3.19 -16.37
N ASP A 150 -8.68 -4.17 -16.52
CA ASP A 150 -9.16 -4.66 -17.82
C ASP A 150 -9.85 -3.55 -18.62
N SER A 151 -10.71 -2.76 -17.97
CA SER A 151 -11.34 -1.58 -18.55
C SER A 151 -10.31 -0.53 -19.00
N VAL A 152 -9.31 -0.23 -18.16
CA VAL A 152 -8.26 0.74 -18.49
C VAL A 152 -7.38 0.28 -19.66
N MET A 153 -7.08 -1.01 -19.72
CA MET A 153 -6.19 -1.63 -20.71
C MET A 153 -6.92 -2.06 -21.99
N GLY A 154 -8.25 -2.11 -21.98
CA GLY A 154 -9.07 -2.63 -23.08
C GLY A 154 -8.89 -4.13 -23.28
N THR A 155 -8.84 -4.90 -22.19
CA THR A 155 -8.62 -6.37 -22.20
C THR A 155 -9.80 -7.18 -21.66
N GLU A 156 -10.97 -6.54 -21.57
CA GLU A 156 -12.27 -7.16 -21.27
C GLU A 156 -12.62 -8.32 -22.22
#